data_AF-A0A0J7NT87-F1
#
_entry.id   AF-A0A0J7NT87-F1
#
_cell.length_a   1.000
_cell.length_b   1.000
_cell.length_c   1.000
_cell.angle_alpha   90.00
_cell.angle_beta   90.00
_cell.angle_gamma   90.00
#
_symmetry.space_group_name_H-M   'P 1'
#
loop_
_entity.id
_entity.type
_entity.pdbx_description
1 polymer ?
#
loop_
_entity_poly.entity_id
_entity_poly.type
_entity_poly.pdbx_seq_one_letter_code
_entity_poly.pdbx_strand_id
1 'polypeptide(L)'
;MSSSTLTARAEQYFYSINPIAQRIGEDIIATKEAYEGLWNTLSTAERNQAINETIIQPEVALKYTLKKVELTKELPEWYPKLRIQTGMKYVIDETGSVSSNVVNAHEMFNIEQIDI
;
A
#
# COMPACT_ATOMS: atom_id res chain seq x y z
N MET A 1 -0.91 28.22 -26.26
CA MET A 1 -1.12 26.93 -25.55
C MET A 1 -2.62 26.76 -25.39
N SER A 2 -3.23 25.80 -26.09
CA SER A 2 -4.68 25.58 -26.01
C SER A 2 -5.04 24.90 -24.68
N SER A 3 -6.22 25.20 -24.13
CA SER A 3 -6.69 24.64 -22.86
C SER A 3 -6.59 23.10 -22.82
N SER A 4 -6.91 22.43 -23.94
CA SER A 4 -6.81 20.97 -24.09
C SER A 4 -5.41 20.39 -23.86
N THR A 5 -4.36 21.12 -24.21
CA THR A 5 -2.97 20.66 -24.02
C THR A 5 -2.54 20.70 -22.56
N LEU A 6 -3.08 21.66 -21.79
CA LEU A 6 -2.83 21.75 -20.36
C LEU A 6 -3.55 20.62 -19.61
N THR A 7 -4.78 20.29 -20.01
CA THR A 7 -5.57 19.22 -19.38
C THR A 7 -4.88 17.87 -19.56
N ALA A 8 -4.45 17.54 -20.78
CA ALA A 8 -3.72 16.29 -21.05
C ALA A 8 -2.41 16.19 -20.25
N ARG A 9 -1.69 17.32 -20.10
CA ARG A 9 -0.44 17.36 -19.31
C ARG A 9 -0.71 17.17 -17.82
N ALA A 10 -1.80 17.74 -17.31
CA ALA A 10 -2.21 17.59 -15.92
C ALA A 10 -2.64 16.14 -15.62
N GLU A 11 -3.42 15.51 -16.50
CA GLU A 11 -3.81 14.10 -16.37
C GLU A 11 -2.57 13.19 -16.31
N GLN A 12 -1.63 13.38 -17.23
CA GLN A 12 -0.38 12.61 -17.24
C GLN A 12 0.44 12.82 -15.96
N TYR A 13 0.46 14.03 -15.42
CA TYR A 13 1.10 14.31 -14.14
C TYR A 13 0.42 13.55 -13.00
N PHE A 14 -0.90 13.67 -12.86
CA PHE A 14 -1.65 13.04 -11.76
C PHE A 14 -1.53 11.51 -11.78
N TYR A 15 -1.55 10.88 -12.96
CA TYR A 15 -1.36 9.43 -13.08
C TYR A 15 0.05 8.97 -12.71
N SER A 16 1.05 9.85 -12.83
CA SER A 16 2.45 9.53 -12.50
C SER A 16 2.84 9.74 -11.03
N ILE A 17 1.94 10.30 -10.19
CA ILE A 17 2.28 10.65 -8.79
C ILE A 17 2.57 9.40 -7.96
N ASN A 18 1.73 8.36 -8.08
CA ASN A 18 1.93 7.09 -7.38
C ASN A 18 1.22 5.94 -8.13
N PRO A 19 1.58 4.67 -7.84
CA PRO A 19 0.97 3.51 -8.49
C PRO A 19 -0.55 3.40 -8.28
N ILE A 20 -1.07 3.98 -7.19
CA ILE A 20 -2.51 3.99 -6.91
C ILE A 20 -3.25 4.95 -7.84
N ALA A 21 -2.70 6.15 -8.07
CA ALA A 21 -3.24 7.15 -8.97
C ALA A 21 -3.21 6.67 -10.42
N GLN A 22 -2.17 5.94 -10.80
CA GLN A 22 -2.13 5.26 -12.10
C GLN A 22 -3.31 4.28 -12.23
N ARG A 23 -3.50 3.39 -11.26
CA ARG A 23 -4.62 2.42 -11.26
C ARG A 23 -5.98 3.10 -11.31
N ILE A 24 -6.19 4.15 -10.50
CA ILE A 24 -7.42 4.93 -10.51
C ILE A 24 -7.64 5.56 -11.89
N GLY A 25 -6.59 6.07 -12.52
CA GLY A 25 -6.65 6.61 -13.88
C GLY A 25 -7.08 5.57 -14.92
N GLU A 26 -6.48 4.38 -14.86
CA GLU A 26 -6.84 3.24 -15.71
C GLU A 26 -8.30 2.84 -15.50
N ASP A 27 -8.80 2.77 -14.26
CA ASP A 27 -10.20 2.44 -13.93
C ASP A 27 -11.18 3.51 -14.46
N ILE A 28 -10.81 4.80 -14.40
CA ILE A 28 -11.60 5.91 -14.96
C ILE A 28 -11.69 5.79 -16.49
N ILE A 29 -10.57 5.48 -17.15
CA ILE A 29 -10.54 5.29 -18.62
C ILE A 29 -11.41 4.09 -19.00
N ALA A 30 -11.28 2.96 -18.32
CA ALA A 30 -12.07 1.77 -18.56
C ALA A 30 -13.58 2.04 -18.38
N THR A 31 -13.96 2.80 -17.34
CA THR A 31 -15.36 3.20 -17.12
C THR A 31 -15.86 4.11 -18.25
N LYS A 32 -15.05 5.07 -18.68
CA LYS A 32 -15.40 5.96 -19.79
C LYS A 32 -15.58 5.19 -21.10
N GLU A 33 -14.71 4.22 -21.37
CA GLU A 33 -14.81 3.33 -22.53
C GLU A 33 -16.06 2.45 -22.46
N ALA A 34 -16.39 1.89 -21.29
CA ALA A 34 -17.59 1.06 -21.13
C ALA A 34 -18.91 1.82 -21.38
N TYR A 35 -18.94 3.13 -21.07
CA TYR A 35 -20.10 3.99 -21.33
C TYR A 35 -20.11 4.61 -22.74
N GLU A 36 -19.02 4.49 -23.50
CA GLU A 36 -18.85 4.98 -24.87
C GLU A 36 -19.53 6.35 -25.15
N GLY A 37 -20.55 6.37 -26.02
CA GLY A 37 -21.28 7.55 -26.44
C GLY A 37 -22.17 8.16 -25.35
N LEU A 38 -22.64 7.36 -24.38
CA LEU A 38 -23.43 7.86 -23.25
C LEU A 38 -22.59 8.70 -22.29
N TRP A 39 -21.28 8.50 -22.24
CA TRP A 39 -20.42 9.29 -21.35
C TRP A 39 -20.55 10.80 -21.59
N ASN A 40 -20.63 11.21 -22.85
CA ASN A 40 -20.72 12.61 -23.24
C ASN A 40 -22.10 13.23 -22.94
N THR A 41 -23.14 12.41 -22.82
CA THR A 41 -24.50 12.86 -22.50
C THR A 41 -24.75 13.00 -21.01
N LEU A 42 -23.98 12.30 -20.18
CA LEU A 42 -24.07 12.38 -18.72
C LEU A 42 -23.58 13.73 -18.21
N SER A 43 -24.26 14.25 -17.19
CA SER A 43 -23.81 15.39 -16.39
C SER A 43 -22.59 15.03 -15.54
N THR A 44 -21.88 16.04 -15.03
CA THR A 44 -20.72 15.84 -14.17
C THR A 44 -21.06 15.03 -12.91
N ALA A 45 -22.26 15.22 -12.35
CA ALA A 45 -22.71 14.48 -11.17
C ALA A 45 -22.91 12.98 -11.49
N GLU A 46 -23.56 12.68 -12.61
CA GLU A 46 -23.80 11.29 -13.04
C GLU A 46 -22.51 10.59 -13.42
N ARG A 47 -21.56 11.28 -14.07
CA ARG A 47 -20.22 10.74 -14.35
C ARG A 47 -19.47 10.37 -13.07
N ASN A 48 -19.52 11.24 -12.05
CA ASN A 48 -18.88 10.97 -10.77
C ASN A 48 -19.53 9.78 -10.05
N GLN A 49 -20.86 9.66 -10.13
CA GLN A 49 -21.56 8.51 -9.59
C GLN A 49 -21.16 7.22 -10.30
N ALA A 50 -21.16 7.21 -11.63
CA ALA A 50 -20.75 6.06 -12.44
C ALA A 50 -19.33 5.60 -12.07
N ILE A 51 -18.36 6.53 -11.98
CA ILE A 51 -17.00 6.20 -11.55
C ILE A 51 -16.99 5.59 -10.14
N ASN A 52 -17.69 6.18 -9.18
CA ASN A 52 -17.68 5.68 -7.80
C ASN A 52 -18.28 4.27 -7.68
N GLU A 53 -19.28 3.94 -8.50
CA GLU A 53 -19.90 2.62 -8.51
C GLU A 53 -19.03 1.57 -9.22
N THR A 54 -18.30 1.95 -10.27
CA THR A 54 -17.50 1.02 -11.07
C THR A 54 -16.07 0.85 -10.60
N ILE A 55 -15.51 1.81 -9.87
CA ILE A 55 -14.10 1.79 -9.42
C ILE A 55 -13.81 0.63 -8.47
N ILE A 56 -14.82 0.13 -7.74
CA ILE A 56 -14.68 -1.04 -6.88
C ILE A 56 -15.23 -2.26 -7.62
N GLN A 57 -14.33 -3.14 -8.05
CA GLN A 57 -14.71 -4.41 -8.66
C GLN A 57 -15.55 -5.27 -7.69
N PRO A 58 -16.64 -5.89 -8.16
CA PRO A 58 -17.54 -6.67 -7.31
C PRO A 58 -16.82 -7.87 -6.65
N GLU A 59 -15.86 -8.47 -7.34
CA GLU A 59 -15.05 -9.57 -6.82
C GLU A 59 -14.22 -9.14 -5.61
N VAL A 60 -13.69 -7.92 -5.65
CA VAL A 60 -12.93 -7.32 -4.54
C VAL A 60 -13.88 -7.04 -3.38
N ALA A 61 -15.03 -6.41 -3.63
CA ALA A 61 -16.02 -6.18 -2.58
C ALA A 61 -16.39 -7.47 -1.85
N LEU A 62 -16.65 -8.57 -2.58
CA LEU A 62 -16.96 -9.88 -2.01
C LEU A 62 -15.80 -10.49 -1.21
N LYS A 63 -14.57 -10.41 -1.72
CA LYS A 63 -13.39 -10.92 -1.00
C LYS A 63 -13.22 -10.26 0.36
N TYR A 64 -13.44 -8.94 0.45
CA TYR A 64 -13.27 -8.20 1.68
C TYR A 64 -14.47 -8.28 2.63
N THR A 65 -15.69 -8.52 2.13
CA THR A 65 -16.83 -8.83 3.00
C THR A 65 -16.69 -10.21 3.64
N LEU A 66 -16.28 -11.23 2.87
CA LEU A 66 -16.00 -12.57 3.38
C LEU A 66 -14.84 -12.57 4.38
N LYS A 67 -13.78 -11.79 4.12
CA LYS A 67 -12.65 -11.66 5.06
C LYS A 67 -13.04 -11.02 6.39
N LYS A 68 -14.03 -10.11 6.42
CA LYS A 68 -14.60 -9.60 7.69
C LYS A 68 -15.28 -10.70 8.49
N VAL A 69 -15.94 -11.65 7.81
CA VAL A 69 -16.55 -12.84 8.45
C VAL A 69 -15.47 -13.79 8.99
N GLU A 70 -14.25 -13.77 8.45
CA GLU A 70 -13.11 -14.52 9.00
C GLU A 70 -12.37 -13.79 10.12
N LEU A 71 -12.37 -12.46 10.13
CA LEU A 71 -11.81 -11.65 11.24
C LEU A 71 -12.59 -11.78 12.55
N THR A 72 -13.81 -12.35 12.54
CA THR A 72 -14.55 -12.67 13.76
C THR A 72 -14.01 -13.94 14.44
N LYS A 73 -13.16 -14.72 13.77
CA LYS A 73 -12.36 -15.76 14.44
C LYS A 73 -11.24 -15.08 15.21
N GLU A 74 -11.56 -14.69 16.44
CA GLU A 74 -10.63 -14.51 17.57
C GLU A 74 -9.26 -13.96 17.14
N LEU A 75 -9.22 -12.74 16.59
CA LEU A 75 -7.94 -12.04 16.50
C LEU A 75 -7.43 -11.82 17.93
N PRO A 76 -6.15 -12.10 18.22
CA PRO A 76 -5.59 -11.77 19.52
C PRO A 76 -5.73 -10.25 19.74
N GLU A 77 -6.26 -9.88 20.91
CA GLU A 77 -6.49 -8.49 21.31
C GLU A 77 -5.22 -7.62 21.14
N TRP A 78 -4.05 -8.24 21.27
CA TRP A 78 -2.75 -7.60 21.07
C TRP A 78 -1.82 -8.48 20.25
N TYR A 79 -1.20 -7.88 19.23
CA TYR A 79 -0.01 -8.45 18.62
C TYR A 79 1.14 -8.41 19.64
N PRO A 80 1.97 -9.45 19.72
CA PRO A 80 3.05 -9.51 20.70
C PRO A 80 3.98 -8.31 20.50
N LYS A 81 4.04 -7.44 21.50
CA LYS A 81 5.01 -6.34 21.52
C LYS A 81 6.38 -6.97 21.68
N LEU A 82 7.25 -6.78 20.69
CA LEU A 82 8.63 -7.24 20.76
C LEU A 82 9.34 -6.47 21.87
N ARG A 83 9.37 -7.03 23.08
CA ARG A 83 10.05 -6.46 24.26
C ARG A 83 11.55 -6.76 24.18
N ILE A 84 12.21 -6.32 23.11
CA ILE A 84 13.67 -6.33 23.07
C ILE A 84 14.18 -5.16 23.91
N GLN A 85 15.00 -5.43 24.91
CA GLN A 85 15.80 -4.37 25.53
C GLN A 85 16.85 -3.96 24.50
N THR A 86 16.92 -2.67 24.18
CA THR A 86 17.93 -2.12 23.29
C THR A 86 19.30 -2.22 23.97
N GLY A 87 20.35 -2.55 23.21
CA GLY A 87 21.71 -2.75 23.75
C GLY A 87 22.08 -4.20 24.11
N MET A 88 21.21 -5.18 23.87
CA MET A 88 21.56 -6.60 23.98
C MET A 88 21.75 -7.26 22.61
N LYS A 89 22.87 -7.97 22.43
CA LYS A 89 23.10 -8.85 21.28
C LYS A 89 22.71 -10.27 21.67
N TYR A 90 21.79 -10.86 20.92
CA TYR A 90 21.42 -12.26 21.04
C TYR A 90 22.21 -13.06 20.02
N VAL A 91 23.01 -14.02 20.48
CA VAL A 91 23.65 -15.01 19.62
C VAL A 91 22.91 -16.32 19.83
N ILE A 92 22.36 -16.86 18.73
CA ILE A 92 21.66 -18.14 18.71
C ILE A 92 22.62 -19.12 18.04
N ASP A 93 23.13 -20.08 18.80
CA ASP A 93 23.95 -21.15 18.25
C ASP A 93 23.08 -22.17 17.49
N GLU A 94 23.70 -22.99 16.64
CA GLU A 94 23.03 -23.99 15.77
C GLU A 94 22.21 -25.04 16.56
N THR A 95 22.49 -25.18 17.86
CA THR A 95 21.77 -26.04 18.82
C THR A 95 20.59 -25.33 19.52
N GLY A 96 20.29 -24.08 19.15
CA GLY A 96 19.20 -23.29 19.73
C GLY A 96 19.50 -22.68 21.10
N SER A 97 20.76 -22.73 21.55
CA SER A 97 21.18 -22.07 22.79
C SER A 97 21.28 -20.56 22.56
N VAL A 98 20.61 -19.78 23.42
CA VAL A 98 20.59 -18.31 23.33
C VAL A 98 21.49 -17.73 24.41
N SER A 99 22.56 -17.05 24.00
CA SER A 99 23.38 -16.24 24.90
C SER A 99 23.08 -14.75 24.68
N SER A 100 22.93 -14.00 25.77
CA SER A 100 22.64 -12.57 25.75
C SER A 100 23.78 -11.81 26.43
N ASN A 101 24.48 -10.96 25.67
CA ASN A 101 25.53 -10.10 26.19
C ASN A 101 25.11 -8.62 26.09
N VAL A 102 25.44 -7.84 27.13
CA VAL A 102 25.27 -6.39 27.16
C VAL A 102 26.39 -5.77 26.34
N VAL A 103 26.04 -5.10 25.24
CA VAL A 103 27.03 -4.40 24.40
C VAL A 103 27.22 -2.99 24.96
N ASN A 104 28.41 -2.70 25.49
CA ASN A 104 28.75 -1.36 25.93
C ASN A 104 28.89 -0.44 24.72
N ALA A 105 28.39 0.80 24.81
CA ALA A 105 28.43 1.77 23.71
C ALA A 105 29.85 2.07 23.18
N HIS A 106 30.89 1.76 23.95
CA HIS A 106 32.30 1.88 23.53
C HIS A 106 32.72 0.82 22.50
N GLU A 107 32.09 -0.36 22.49
CA GLU A 107 32.36 -1.44 21.51
C GLU A 107 31.62 -1.22 20.18
N MET A 108 30.64 -0.31 20.13
CA MET A 108 29.83 -0.04 18.92
C MET A 108 30.60 0.72 17.83
N PHE A 109 31.70 1.39 18.17
CA PHE A 109 32.45 2.27 17.26
C PHE A 109 33.70 1.64 16.62
N ASN A 110 34.01 0.37 16.92
CA ASN A 110 35.25 -0.27 16.44
C ASN A 110 35.04 -1.34 15.36
N ILE A 111 33.87 -1.39 14.72
CA ILE A 111 33.57 -2.34 13.63
C ILE A 111 33.76 -1.65 12.26
N GLU A 112 34.88 -0.95 12.08
CA GLU A 112 35.35 -0.48 10.76
C GLU A 112 36.80 -0.91 10.47
N GLN A 113 37.22 -2.09 10.94
CA GLN A 113 38.37 -2.77 10.35
C GLN A 113 38.07 -4.27 10.22
N ILE A 114 37.39 -4.63 9.13
CA ILE A 114 37.57 -5.93 8.51
C ILE A 114 38.28 -5.63 7.19
N ASP A 115 39.60 -5.85 7.20
CA ASP A 115 40.40 -5.90 5.98
C ASP A 115 39.88 -7.01 5.06
N ILE A 116 39.88 -6.72 3.76
CA ILE A 116 39.53 -7.64 2.65
C ILE A 116 40.58 -8.75 2.55
#